data_AF-A0A9P5H4Z0-F1
#
_entry.id   AF-A0A9P5H4Z0-F1
#
_cell.length_a   1.000
_cell.length_b   1.000
_cell.length_c   1.000
_cell.angle_alpha   90.00
_cell.angle_beta   90.00
_cell.angle_gamma   90.00
#
_symmetry.space_group_name_H-M   'P 1'
#
loop_
_entity.id
_entity.type
_entity.pdbx_description
1 polymer ?
#
loop_
_entity_poly.entity_id
_entity_poly.type
_entity_poly.pdbx_seq_one_letter_code
_entity_poly.pdbx_strand_id
1 'polypeptide(L)'
;MTRLGNGLQNWVIVNFRKAKLNLDDLDEATLAELNELVPMYEELIHTAKVHLLQCIVSRILVEMVFDSYYVGLSDEQEQQFRQMEKLLSSFAASDEPVNQWRSSTLTILRRDAPSELADAAAALSEAALSRITRLLDALAGTSPSEARDSGLRVLVNNSIELARLLVVQRAVLRIHMPPILPHQRVMFEPETMEDLGGEDEEALATREICCVAFPGVIKHGDENGGHLQYRNVIVKARVLCSPE
;
A
#
# COMPACT_ATOMS: atom_id res chain seq x y z
N MET A 1 10.13 -2.68 2.45
CA MET A 1 9.05 -2.08 3.26
C MET A 1 9.55 -0.95 4.15
N THR A 2 10.33 -1.17 5.22
CA THR A 2 10.77 -0.09 6.13
C THR A 2 11.46 1.09 5.44
N ARG A 3 12.38 0.82 4.49
CA ARG A 3 13.03 1.87 3.69
C ARG A 3 12.03 2.67 2.83
N LEU A 4 11.02 2.00 2.28
CA LEU A 4 9.99 2.64 1.46
C LEU A 4 9.08 3.53 2.33
N GLY A 5 8.66 3.03 3.49
CA GLY A 5 7.87 3.82 4.46
C GLY A 5 8.62 5.04 5.00
N ASN A 6 9.91 4.89 5.33
CA ASN A 6 10.75 6.03 5.73
C ASN A 6 10.97 7.02 4.57
N GLY A 7 11.14 6.50 3.35
CA GLY A 7 11.23 7.33 2.14
C GLY A 7 9.97 8.16 1.90
N LEU A 8 8.79 7.55 2.04
CA LEU A 8 7.51 8.23 1.94
C LEU A 8 7.36 9.31 3.02
N GLN A 9 7.62 8.96 4.29
CA GLN A 9 7.55 9.92 5.40
C GLN A 9 8.44 11.13 5.13
N ASN A 10 9.69 10.91 4.74
CA ASN A 10 10.63 11.98 4.42
C ASN A 10 10.15 12.83 3.24
N TRP A 11 9.65 12.20 2.18
CA TRP A 11 9.13 12.91 1.01
C TRP A 11 7.92 13.79 1.37
N VAL A 12 6.98 13.30 2.18
CA VAL A 12 5.83 14.10 2.65
C VAL A 12 6.31 15.26 3.52
N ILE A 13 7.23 15.02 4.46
CA ILE A 13 7.75 16.06 5.35
C ILE A 13 8.46 17.17 4.57
N VAL A 14 9.35 16.79 3.63
CA VAL A 14 10.12 17.76 2.84
C VAL A 14 9.22 18.66 2.01
N ASN A 15 8.16 18.10 1.41
CA ASN A 15 7.32 18.82 0.46
C ASN A 15 6.11 19.51 1.10
N PHE A 16 5.56 18.98 2.20
CA PHE A 16 4.26 19.41 2.72
C PHE A 16 4.25 19.80 4.20
N ARG A 17 5.36 19.71 4.95
CA ARG A 17 5.37 20.07 6.39
C ARG A 17 4.83 21.48 6.66
N LYS A 18 5.14 22.44 5.78
CA LYS A 18 4.71 23.83 5.88
C LYS A 18 3.39 24.14 5.16
N ALA A 19 2.87 23.19 4.38
CA ALA A 19 1.59 23.36 3.70
C ALA A 19 0.45 23.52 4.70
N LYS A 20 -0.52 24.35 4.35
CA LYS A 20 -1.82 24.43 5.02
C LYS A 20 -2.78 23.64 4.15
N LEU A 21 -3.40 22.62 4.73
CA LEU A 21 -4.37 21.83 4.01
C LEU A 21 -5.73 22.52 4.08
N ASN A 22 -6.49 22.49 3.00
CA ASN A 22 -7.84 23.06 2.93
C ASN A 22 -8.83 22.02 2.35
N LEU A 23 -10.01 21.94 2.95
CA LEU A 23 -11.14 21.13 2.45
C LEU A 23 -12.20 21.98 1.76
N ASP A 24 -12.28 23.28 2.09
CA ASP A 24 -13.39 24.15 1.68
C ASP A 24 -13.43 24.39 0.17
N ASP A 25 -12.27 24.32 -0.49
CA ASP A 25 -12.11 24.56 -1.93
C ASP A 25 -12.18 23.27 -2.78
N LEU A 26 -12.38 22.11 -2.15
CA LEU A 26 -12.40 20.82 -2.86
C LEU A 26 -13.75 20.58 -3.55
N ASP A 27 -13.71 20.05 -4.77
CA ASP A 27 -14.92 19.56 -5.42
C ASP A 27 -15.44 18.26 -4.78
N GLU A 28 -16.72 17.97 -5.02
CA GLU A 28 -17.42 16.81 -4.44
C GLU A 28 -16.74 15.47 -4.81
N ALA A 29 -16.17 15.37 -6.02
CA ALA A 29 -15.49 14.16 -6.47
C ALA A 29 -14.18 13.93 -5.70
N THR A 30 -13.42 15.00 -5.45
CA THR A 30 -12.17 14.96 -4.69
C THR A 30 -12.43 14.66 -3.22
N LEU A 31 -13.51 15.21 -2.64
CA LEU A 31 -13.95 14.88 -1.28
C LEU A 31 -14.39 13.41 -1.16
N ALA A 32 -15.15 12.90 -2.13
CA ALA A 32 -15.56 11.51 -2.15
C ALA A 32 -14.35 10.56 -2.21
N GLU A 33 -13.39 10.83 -3.09
CA GLU A 33 -12.15 10.04 -3.19
C GLU A 33 -11.32 10.13 -1.91
N LEU A 34 -11.22 11.31 -1.29
CA LEU A 34 -10.52 11.48 -0.02
C LEU A 34 -11.18 10.65 1.10
N ASN A 35 -12.52 10.66 1.17
CA ASN A 35 -13.27 9.88 2.13
C ASN A 35 -13.10 8.36 1.93
N GLU A 36 -13.02 7.89 0.68
CA GLU A 36 -12.73 6.49 0.38
C GLU A 36 -11.32 6.08 0.82
N LEU A 37 -10.32 6.95 0.56
CA LEU A 37 -8.93 6.65 0.90
C LEU A 37 -8.67 6.70 2.40
N VAL A 38 -9.19 7.74 3.06
CA VAL A 38 -8.97 8.07 4.47
C VAL A 38 -10.26 8.59 5.12
N PRO A 39 -11.15 7.72 5.62
CA PRO A 39 -12.44 8.14 6.18
C PRO A 39 -12.38 9.16 7.32
N MET A 40 -11.27 9.19 8.07
CA MET A 40 -11.05 10.12 9.19
C MET A 40 -10.38 11.45 8.76
N TYR A 41 -10.43 11.81 7.48
CA TYR A 41 -9.67 12.96 6.94
C TYR A 41 -10.00 14.28 7.65
N GLU A 42 -11.26 14.51 8.03
CA GLU A 42 -11.72 15.75 8.69
C GLU A 42 -11.07 15.97 10.06
N GLU A 43 -10.81 14.90 10.81
CA GLU A 43 -10.11 15.00 12.09
C GLU A 43 -8.59 15.15 11.85
N LEU A 44 -8.06 14.30 10.97
CA LEU A 44 -6.62 14.19 10.73
C LEU A 44 -6.02 15.44 10.09
N ILE A 45 -6.79 16.20 9.32
CA ILE A 45 -6.31 17.43 8.68
C ILE A 45 -5.84 18.46 9.71
N HIS A 46 -6.46 18.47 10.90
CA HIS A 46 -6.16 19.42 11.97
C HIS A 46 -5.11 18.89 12.96
N THR A 47 -5.16 17.60 13.29
CA THR A 47 -4.32 16.99 14.33
C THR A 47 -3.06 16.34 13.79
N ALA A 48 -3.11 15.78 12.57
CA ALA A 48 -2.13 14.83 12.08
C ALA A 48 -1.89 14.95 10.56
N LYS A 49 -1.83 16.17 10.03
CA LYS A 49 -1.76 16.44 8.57
C LYS A 49 -0.68 15.66 7.82
N VAL A 50 0.49 15.41 8.42
CA VAL A 50 1.58 14.65 7.79
C VAL A 50 1.19 13.17 7.64
N HIS A 51 0.48 12.60 8.61
CA HIS A 51 -0.01 11.23 8.56
C HIS A 51 -1.19 11.08 7.61
N LEU A 52 -2.08 12.09 7.50
CA LEU A 52 -3.12 12.15 6.47
C LEU A 52 -2.51 12.02 5.07
N LEU A 53 -1.53 12.86 4.74
CA LEU A 53 -0.87 12.83 3.43
C LEU A 53 -0.14 11.51 3.17
N GLN A 54 0.52 10.94 4.20
CA GLN A 54 1.14 9.60 4.09
C GLN A 54 0.09 8.51 3.82
N CYS A 55 -1.05 8.55 4.52
CA CYS A 55 -2.12 7.58 4.37
C CYS A 55 -2.71 7.60 2.96
N ILE A 56 -2.96 8.79 2.40
CA ILE A 56 -3.43 8.98 1.01
C ILE A 56 -2.47 8.30 0.03
N VAL A 57 -1.18 8.64 0.11
CA VAL A 57 -0.17 8.07 -0.81
C VAL A 57 -0.06 6.56 -0.62
N SER A 58 0.00 6.08 0.62
CA SER A 58 0.09 4.65 0.93
C SER A 58 -1.12 3.88 0.39
N ARG A 59 -2.34 4.39 0.58
CA ARG A 59 -3.56 3.73 0.10
C ARG A 59 -3.57 3.63 -1.42
N ILE A 60 -3.21 4.70 -2.13
CA ILE A 60 -3.11 4.68 -3.60
C ILE A 60 -2.06 3.69 -4.08
N LEU A 61 -0.90 3.63 -3.41
CA LEU A 61 0.14 2.64 -3.73
C LEU A 61 -0.35 1.21 -3.47
N VAL A 62 -1.13 0.97 -2.42
CA VAL A 62 -1.72 -0.35 -2.17
C VAL A 62 -2.69 -0.73 -3.29
N GLU A 63 -3.68 0.12 -3.57
CA GLU A 63 -4.70 -0.13 -4.58
C GLU A 63 -4.13 -0.32 -6.00
N MET A 64 -3.17 0.52 -6.38
CA MET A 64 -2.67 0.55 -7.76
C MET A 64 -1.48 -0.36 -8.00
N VAL A 65 -0.65 -0.63 -6.97
CA VAL A 65 0.64 -1.32 -7.16
C VAL A 65 0.68 -2.65 -6.41
N PHE A 66 0.32 -2.65 -5.13
CA PHE A 66 0.48 -3.86 -4.31
C PHE A 66 -0.66 -4.87 -4.44
N ASP A 67 -1.86 -4.43 -4.85
CA ASP A 67 -3.00 -5.32 -5.08
C ASP A 67 -2.98 -5.98 -6.48
N SER A 68 -2.12 -5.51 -7.38
CA SER A 68 -1.88 -6.13 -8.68
C SER A 68 -1.36 -7.55 -8.54
N TYR A 69 -1.75 -8.45 -9.44
CA TYR A 69 -1.22 -9.82 -9.44
C TYR A 69 0.28 -9.85 -9.75
N TYR A 70 0.68 -9.09 -10.77
CA TYR A 70 2.08 -8.79 -11.08
C TYR A 70 2.12 -7.50 -11.89
N VAL A 71 2.85 -6.50 -11.39
CA VAL A 71 2.89 -5.17 -12.03
C VAL A 71 3.47 -5.24 -13.43
N GLY A 72 2.73 -4.70 -14.40
CA GLY A 72 3.07 -4.65 -15.82
C GLY A 72 2.25 -5.61 -16.69
N LEU A 73 1.44 -6.49 -16.09
CA LEU A 73 0.42 -7.23 -16.82
C LEU A 73 -0.76 -6.32 -17.15
N SER A 74 -1.43 -6.57 -18.28
CA SER A 74 -2.74 -6.00 -18.55
C SER A 74 -3.83 -6.67 -17.70
N ASP A 75 -4.99 -6.03 -17.56
CA ASP A 75 -6.13 -6.58 -16.83
C ASP A 75 -6.55 -7.97 -17.34
N GLU A 76 -6.50 -8.17 -18.67
CA GLU A 76 -6.81 -9.46 -19.29
C GLU A 76 -5.79 -10.53 -18.91
N GLN A 77 -4.49 -10.22 -18.98
CA GLN A 77 -3.42 -11.16 -18.61
C GLN A 77 -3.50 -11.50 -17.12
N GLU A 78 -3.70 -10.50 -16.27
CA GLU A 78 -3.90 -10.69 -14.84
C GLU A 78 -5.09 -11.61 -14.57
N GLN A 79 -6.22 -11.38 -15.24
CA GLN A 79 -7.39 -12.23 -15.09
C GLN A 79 -7.12 -13.68 -15.51
N GLN A 80 -6.38 -13.90 -16.60
CA GLN A 80 -5.97 -15.23 -17.05
C GLN A 80 -5.11 -15.95 -16.00
N PHE A 81 -4.14 -15.27 -15.39
CA PHE A 81 -3.33 -15.86 -14.33
C PHE A 81 -4.17 -16.22 -13.10
N ARG A 82 -5.05 -15.33 -12.65
CA ARG A 82 -5.94 -15.58 -11.50
C ARG A 82 -6.88 -16.76 -11.76
N GLN A 83 -7.41 -16.88 -12.98
CA GLN A 83 -8.24 -18.02 -13.39
C GLN A 83 -7.44 -19.32 -13.42
N MET A 84 -6.20 -19.29 -13.94
CA MET A 84 -5.32 -20.45 -13.95
C MET A 84 -4.96 -20.90 -12.54
N GLU A 85 -4.62 -19.97 -11.65
CA GLU A 85 -4.33 -20.29 -10.24
C GLU A 85 -5.54 -20.96 -9.58
N LYS A 86 -6.74 -20.38 -9.74
CA LYS A 86 -8.00 -20.95 -9.23
C LYS A 86 -8.27 -22.36 -9.78
N LEU A 87 -8.01 -22.57 -11.07
CA LEU A 87 -8.16 -23.87 -11.71
C LEU A 87 -7.19 -24.89 -11.11
N LEU A 88 -5.91 -24.54 -10.98
CA LEU A 88 -4.90 -25.42 -10.37
C LEU A 88 -5.23 -25.74 -8.90
N SER A 89 -5.69 -24.75 -8.13
CA SER A 89 -6.17 -24.97 -6.75
C SER A 89 -7.33 -25.96 -6.67
N SER A 90 -8.19 -26.05 -7.69
CA SER A 90 -9.30 -27.02 -7.69
C SER A 90 -8.85 -28.49 -7.83
N PHE A 91 -7.63 -28.71 -8.34
CA PHE A 91 -7.05 -30.05 -8.49
C PHE A 91 -6.04 -30.39 -7.39
N ALA A 92 -5.44 -29.39 -6.75
CA ALA A 92 -4.40 -29.60 -5.76
C ALA A 92 -4.98 -30.03 -4.40
N ALA A 93 -4.33 -30.99 -3.74
CA ALA A 93 -4.68 -31.41 -2.39
C ALA A 93 -4.18 -30.43 -1.30
N SER A 94 -3.23 -29.56 -1.65
CA SER A 94 -2.66 -28.51 -0.78
C SER A 94 -2.26 -27.30 -1.63
N ASP A 95 -2.00 -26.16 -1.00
CA ASP A 95 -1.62 -24.93 -1.70
C ASP A 95 -0.17 -24.94 -2.21
N GLU A 96 0.69 -25.83 -1.69
CA GLU A 96 2.13 -25.85 -1.97
C GLU A 96 2.46 -25.97 -3.46
N PRO A 97 1.90 -26.92 -4.24
CA PRO A 97 2.18 -27.03 -5.67
C PRO A 97 1.72 -25.81 -6.46
N VAL A 98 0.59 -25.21 -6.07
CA VAL A 98 0.04 -24.01 -6.73
C VAL A 98 0.92 -22.80 -6.45
N ASN A 99 1.35 -22.61 -5.20
CA ASN A 99 2.28 -21.56 -4.81
C ASN A 99 3.65 -21.72 -5.50
N GLN A 100 4.15 -22.95 -5.62
CA GLN A 100 5.38 -23.23 -6.38
C GLN A 100 5.22 -22.88 -7.85
N TRP A 101 4.09 -23.25 -8.48
CA TRP A 101 3.78 -22.87 -9.85
C TRP A 101 3.71 -21.35 -10.03
N ARG A 102 2.98 -20.65 -9.16
CA ARG A 102 2.84 -19.19 -9.17
C ARG A 102 4.20 -18.51 -9.06
N SER A 103 4.98 -18.86 -8.05
CA SER A 103 6.34 -18.34 -7.83
C SER A 103 7.26 -18.57 -9.03
N SER A 104 7.26 -19.79 -9.60
CA SER A 104 8.11 -20.13 -10.74
C SER A 104 7.71 -19.36 -12.01
N THR A 105 6.41 -19.28 -12.28
CA THR A 105 5.84 -18.55 -13.42
C THR A 105 6.14 -17.05 -13.34
N LEU A 106 5.91 -16.43 -12.18
CA LEU A 106 6.21 -15.01 -11.99
C LEU A 106 7.72 -14.72 -12.00
N THR A 107 8.56 -15.68 -11.60
CA THR A 107 10.02 -15.56 -11.73
C THR A 107 10.45 -15.52 -13.20
N ILE A 108 9.80 -16.29 -14.08
CA ILE A 108 10.04 -16.23 -15.53
C ILE A 108 9.67 -14.83 -16.04
N LEU A 109 8.49 -14.30 -15.71
CA LEU A 109 8.09 -12.95 -16.12
C LEU A 109 9.09 -11.89 -15.67
N ARG A 110 9.56 -11.98 -14.43
CA ARG A 110 10.54 -11.04 -13.87
C ARG A 110 11.88 -11.05 -14.60
N ARG A 111 12.33 -12.23 -15.03
CA ARG A 111 13.65 -12.40 -15.66
C ARG A 111 13.61 -12.13 -17.16
N ASP A 112 12.56 -12.62 -17.83
CA ASP A 112 12.55 -12.80 -19.28
C ASP A 112 11.62 -11.81 -20.00
N ALA A 113 10.68 -11.16 -19.30
CA ALA A 113 9.75 -10.18 -19.87
C ALA A 113 9.92 -8.70 -19.40
N PRO A 114 11.08 -8.19 -18.93
CA PRO A 114 11.19 -6.77 -18.54
C PRO A 114 10.79 -5.77 -19.63
N SER A 115 11.13 -6.04 -20.89
CA SER A 115 10.82 -5.15 -22.03
C SER A 115 9.33 -5.10 -22.32
N GLU A 116 8.66 -6.25 -22.29
CA GLU A 116 7.26 -6.45 -22.61
C GLU A 116 6.36 -5.84 -21.53
N LEU A 117 6.84 -5.83 -20.29
CA LEU A 117 6.13 -5.28 -19.13
C LEU A 117 6.46 -3.80 -18.87
N ALA A 118 7.44 -3.22 -19.59
CA ALA A 118 7.96 -1.88 -19.32
C ALA A 118 6.90 -0.80 -19.57
N ASP A 119 6.20 -0.84 -20.71
CA ASP A 119 5.24 0.19 -21.10
C ASP A 119 4.05 0.23 -20.14
N ALA A 120 3.48 -0.93 -19.81
CA ALA A 120 2.38 -1.03 -18.86
C ALA A 120 2.79 -0.60 -17.45
N ALA A 121 3.99 -0.95 -16.99
CA ALA A 121 4.51 -0.50 -15.70
C ALA A 121 4.77 1.01 -15.67
N ALA A 122 5.27 1.58 -16.78
CA ALA A 122 5.46 3.03 -16.91
C ALA A 122 4.13 3.78 -16.92
N ALA A 123 3.12 3.28 -17.64
CA ALA A 123 1.77 3.83 -17.65
C ALA A 123 1.14 3.81 -16.25
N LEU A 124 1.27 2.70 -15.51
CA LEU A 124 0.82 2.61 -14.13
C LEU A 124 1.55 3.61 -13.22
N SER A 125 2.87 3.75 -13.40
CA SER A 125 3.69 4.68 -12.61
C SER A 125 3.24 6.13 -12.79
N GLU A 126 3.02 6.55 -14.05
CA GLU A 126 2.51 7.90 -14.34
C GLU A 126 1.06 8.10 -13.90
N ALA A 127 0.20 7.07 -13.99
CA ALA A 127 -1.16 7.13 -13.48
C ALA A 127 -1.21 7.30 -11.95
N ALA A 128 -0.40 6.53 -11.22
CA ALA A 128 -0.27 6.65 -9.76
C ALA A 128 0.30 8.03 -9.38
N LEU A 129 1.34 8.48 -10.08
CA LEU A 129 1.92 9.81 -9.89
C LEU A 129 0.86 10.90 -10.07
N SER A 130 0.12 10.87 -11.18
CA SER A 130 -0.93 11.85 -11.49
C SER A 130 -2.07 11.84 -10.48
N ARG A 131 -2.53 10.67 -10.04
CA ARG A 131 -3.59 10.54 -9.02
C ARG A 131 -3.13 11.13 -7.68
N ILE A 132 -1.92 10.78 -7.24
CA ILE A 132 -1.34 11.29 -6.00
C ILE A 132 -1.16 12.81 -6.08
N THR A 133 -0.48 13.33 -7.11
CA THR A 133 -0.20 14.76 -7.20
C THR A 133 -1.47 15.59 -7.29
N ARG A 134 -2.47 15.16 -8.07
CA ARG A 134 -3.79 15.81 -8.14
C ARG A 134 -4.42 15.97 -6.76
N LEU A 135 -4.50 14.89 -5.98
CA LEU A 135 -5.10 14.92 -4.64
C LEU A 135 -4.31 15.80 -3.67
N LEU A 136 -2.99 15.66 -3.65
CA LEU A 136 -2.15 16.42 -2.72
C LEU A 136 -2.12 17.92 -3.07
N ASP A 137 -2.14 18.27 -4.37
CA ASP A 137 -2.19 19.67 -4.81
C ASP A 137 -3.53 20.32 -4.53
N ALA A 138 -4.64 19.58 -4.72
CA ALA A 138 -5.97 20.06 -4.33
C ALA A 138 -6.05 20.35 -2.83
N LEU A 139 -5.52 19.44 -1.99
CA LEU A 139 -5.51 19.61 -0.54
C LEU A 139 -4.58 20.72 -0.05
N ALA A 140 -3.35 20.78 -0.59
CA ALA A 140 -2.29 21.65 -0.06
C ALA A 140 -2.23 23.03 -0.72
N GLY A 141 -2.98 23.25 -1.81
CA GLY A 141 -2.86 24.45 -2.64
C GLY A 141 -1.45 24.65 -3.21
N THR A 142 -0.66 23.57 -3.31
CA THR A 142 0.73 23.64 -3.78
C THR A 142 0.79 23.56 -5.29
N SER A 143 1.76 24.25 -5.88
CA SER A 143 2.07 24.08 -7.30
C SER A 143 2.98 22.87 -7.51
N PRO A 144 2.82 22.13 -8.62
CA PRO A 144 3.74 21.06 -9.00
C PRO A 144 5.19 21.54 -9.05
N SER A 145 6.12 20.67 -8.63
CA SER A 145 7.55 20.93 -8.81
C SER A 145 8.25 19.66 -9.28
N GLU A 146 9.19 19.84 -10.21
CA GLU A 146 9.93 18.73 -10.82
C GLU A 146 10.71 17.92 -9.77
N ALA A 147 11.27 18.58 -8.76
CA ALA A 147 11.97 17.93 -7.66
C ALA A 147 11.05 17.06 -6.80
N ARG A 148 9.83 17.53 -6.53
CA ARG A 148 8.83 16.75 -5.79
C ARG A 148 8.39 15.53 -6.60
N ASP A 149 8.03 15.76 -7.86
CA ASP A 149 7.44 14.73 -8.71
C ASP A 149 8.47 13.65 -9.09
N SER A 150 9.73 14.03 -9.29
CA SER A 150 10.83 13.06 -9.45
C SER A 150 11.04 12.21 -8.19
N GLY A 151 10.98 12.82 -6.99
CA GLY A 151 11.04 12.08 -5.73
C GLY A 151 9.88 11.09 -5.57
N LEU A 152 8.67 11.49 -5.98
CA LEU A 152 7.50 10.61 -5.94
C LEU A 152 7.60 9.48 -6.95
N ARG A 153 8.05 9.75 -8.18
CA ARG A 153 8.30 8.73 -9.20
C ARG A 153 9.28 7.67 -8.71
N VAL A 154 10.33 8.06 -7.98
CA VAL A 154 11.25 7.11 -7.33
C VAL A 154 10.52 6.24 -6.30
N LEU A 155 9.63 6.81 -5.47
CA LEU A 155 8.83 6.04 -4.52
C LEU A 155 7.89 5.05 -5.20
N VAL A 156 7.19 5.48 -6.25
CA VAL A 156 6.28 4.61 -7.02
C VAL A 156 7.07 3.47 -7.66
N ASN A 157 8.19 3.75 -8.33
CA ASN A 157 9.03 2.71 -8.95
C ASN A 157 9.61 1.73 -7.91
N ASN A 158 10.03 2.22 -6.75
CA ASN A 158 10.46 1.36 -5.65
C ASN A 158 9.33 0.48 -5.10
N SER A 159 8.09 0.97 -5.12
CA SER A 159 6.91 0.21 -4.73
C SER A 159 6.61 -0.90 -5.74
N ILE A 160 6.72 -0.59 -7.04
CA ILE A 160 6.55 -1.55 -8.15
C ILE A 160 7.57 -2.70 -8.03
N GLU A 161 8.85 -2.36 -7.88
CA GLU A 161 9.90 -3.37 -7.75
C GLU A 161 9.73 -4.22 -6.49
N LEU A 162 9.27 -3.61 -5.39
CA LEU A 162 8.96 -4.34 -4.16
C LEU A 162 7.74 -5.27 -4.34
N ALA A 163 6.66 -4.81 -4.96
CA ALA A 163 5.48 -5.63 -5.24
C ALA A 163 5.88 -6.88 -6.05
N ARG A 164 6.67 -6.70 -7.12
CA ARG A 164 7.22 -7.79 -7.92
C ARG A 164 8.08 -8.76 -7.09
N LEU A 165 8.91 -8.25 -6.19
CA LEU A 165 9.73 -9.07 -5.29
C LEU A 165 8.91 -9.90 -4.29
N LEU A 166 7.79 -9.38 -3.82
CA LEU A 166 6.91 -10.07 -2.87
C LEU A 166 6.15 -11.20 -3.54
N VAL A 167 5.56 -10.94 -4.71
CA VAL A 167 4.72 -11.93 -5.40
C VAL A 167 5.53 -13.09 -6.00
N VAL A 168 6.81 -12.93 -6.30
CA VAL A 168 7.62 -14.07 -6.80
C VAL A 168 7.98 -15.10 -5.73
N GLN A 169 7.71 -14.84 -4.45
CA GLN A 169 8.02 -15.77 -3.37
C GLN A 169 7.06 -16.97 -3.36
N ARG A 170 7.57 -18.14 -2.94
CA ARG A 170 6.75 -19.34 -2.71
C ARG A 170 5.80 -19.15 -1.54
N ALA A 171 6.34 -18.64 -0.42
CA ALA A 171 5.50 -18.14 0.67
C ALA A 171 4.63 -16.99 0.17
N VAL A 172 3.42 -16.89 0.69
CA VAL A 172 2.46 -15.85 0.28
C VAL A 172 2.69 -14.63 1.16
N LEU A 173 3.42 -13.63 0.66
CA LEU A 173 3.57 -12.35 1.35
C LEU A 173 2.42 -11.42 0.94
N ARG A 174 1.64 -10.99 1.92
CA ARG A 174 0.51 -10.06 1.72
C ARG A 174 0.80 -8.72 2.35
N ILE A 175 0.41 -7.66 1.65
CA ILE A 175 0.33 -6.34 2.24
C ILE A 175 -0.77 -6.35 3.30
N HIS A 176 -0.45 -5.80 4.46
CA HIS A 176 -1.38 -5.65 5.57
C HIS A 176 -1.66 -4.17 5.79
N MET A 177 -2.81 -3.71 5.30
CA MET A 177 -3.32 -2.37 5.53
C MET A 177 -4.72 -2.49 6.15
N PRO A 178 -4.85 -2.41 7.49
CA PRO A 178 -6.15 -2.47 8.15
C PRO A 178 -7.16 -1.49 7.51
N PRO A 179 -8.38 -1.95 7.16
CA PRO A 179 -9.41 -1.08 6.61
C PRO A 179 -9.97 -0.21 7.73
N ILE A 180 -9.88 1.12 7.60
CA ILE A 180 -10.60 2.05 8.47
C ILE A 180 -11.98 2.23 7.89
N LEU A 181 -13.03 1.99 8.66
CA LEU A 181 -14.41 2.09 8.18
C LEU A 181 -15.17 3.12 9.05
N PRO A 182 -15.98 4.02 8.46
CA PRO A 182 -16.69 5.10 9.19
C PRO A 182 -17.54 4.66 10.38
N HIS A 183 -17.94 3.38 10.44
CA HIS A 183 -18.87 2.85 11.44
C HIS A 183 -18.32 1.65 12.21
N GLN A 184 -17.05 1.30 12.02
CA GLN A 184 -16.44 0.17 12.70
C GLN A 184 -15.17 0.64 13.43
N ARG A 185 -15.15 0.37 14.73
CA ARG A 185 -13.96 0.56 15.56
C ARG A 185 -12.90 -0.43 15.12
N VAL A 186 -11.80 0.06 14.59
CA VAL A 186 -10.63 -0.74 14.24
C VAL A 186 -9.63 -0.53 15.36
N MET A 187 -9.44 -1.56 16.19
CA MET A 187 -8.59 -1.46 17.37
C MET A 187 -7.12 -1.62 16.98
N PHE A 188 -6.23 -1.00 17.76
CA PHE A 188 -4.81 -1.20 17.63
C PHE A 188 -4.42 -2.65 17.99
N GLU A 189 -3.64 -3.30 17.13
CA GLU A 189 -3.14 -4.65 17.34
C GLU A 189 -1.61 -4.63 17.47
N PRO A 190 -1.04 -4.74 18.70
CA PRO A 190 0.40 -4.69 18.91
C PRO A 190 1.18 -5.80 18.17
N GLU A 191 0.53 -6.91 17.79
CA GLU A 191 1.19 -7.96 17.02
C GLU A 191 1.48 -7.54 15.58
N THR A 192 0.65 -6.67 14.99
CA THR A 192 0.61 -6.40 13.55
C THR A 192 0.83 -4.93 13.22
N MET A 193 0.77 -4.06 14.22
CA MET A 193 0.83 -2.61 14.09
C MET A 193 1.91 -2.02 14.99
N GLU A 194 2.49 -0.90 14.55
CA GLU A 194 3.35 0.00 15.33
C GLU A 194 2.72 1.39 15.34
N ASP A 195 2.63 2.00 16.52
CA ASP A 195 2.08 3.34 16.68
C ASP A 195 3.10 4.43 16.32
N LEU A 196 2.63 5.48 15.68
CA LEU A 196 3.43 6.65 15.31
C LEU A 196 3.33 7.81 16.31
N GLY A 197 2.36 7.80 17.23
CA GLY A 197 2.18 8.78 18.30
C GLY A 197 3.24 8.67 19.41
N GLY A 198 3.88 7.51 19.54
CA GLY A 198 4.98 7.27 20.47
C GLY A 198 4.52 6.96 21.90
N GLU A 199 3.27 6.52 22.03
CA GLU A 199 2.71 6.04 23.30
C GLU A 199 3.06 4.57 23.55
N ASP A 200 2.83 4.09 24.78
CA ASP A 200 3.09 2.70 25.15
C ASP A 200 2.10 1.75 24.45
N GLU A 201 2.60 0.81 23.64
CA GLU A 201 1.79 -0.11 22.82
C GLU A 201 0.83 -0.95 23.68
N GLU A 202 1.17 -1.28 24.92
CA GLU A 202 0.28 -2.04 25.83
C GLU A 202 -0.94 -1.22 26.24
N ALA A 203 -0.77 0.09 26.47
CA ALA A 203 -1.87 1.00 26.77
C ALA A 203 -2.76 1.24 25.52
N LEU A 204 -2.14 1.24 24.34
CA LEU A 204 -2.82 1.46 23.06
C LEU A 204 -3.69 0.29 22.60
N ALA A 205 -3.51 -0.93 23.12
CA ALA A 205 -4.29 -2.11 22.69
C ALA A 205 -5.82 -1.97 22.86
N THR A 206 -6.27 -0.99 23.66
CA THR A 206 -7.69 -0.65 23.85
C THR A 206 -8.15 0.57 23.06
N ARG A 207 -7.26 1.16 22.26
CA ARG A 207 -7.53 2.33 21.43
C ARG A 207 -7.83 1.97 19.99
N GLU A 208 -8.54 2.87 19.33
CA GLU A 208 -8.81 2.77 17.90
C GLU A 208 -7.68 3.38 17.08
N ILE A 209 -7.48 2.87 15.88
CA ILE A 209 -6.60 3.51 14.90
C ILE A 209 -7.41 4.48 14.04
N CYS A 210 -6.89 5.69 13.84
CA CYS A 210 -7.53 6.71 13.02
C CYS A 210 -7.01 6.69 11.57
N CYS A 211 -5.78 6.25 11.35
CA CYS A 211 -5.24 6.06 10.00
C CYS A 211 -4.09 5.05 9.95
N VAL A 212 -3.81 4.56 8.74
CA VAL A 212 -2.65 3.71 8.44
C VAL A 212 -1.70 4.50 7.55
N ALA A 213 -0.65 5.07 8.13
CA ALA A 213 0.31 5.91 7.41
C ALA A 213 1.16 5.09 6.43
N PHE A 214 1.45 3.82 6.73
CA PHE A 214 2.17 2.93 5.83
C PHE A 214 1.81 1.46 6.11
N PRO A 215 1.60 0.62 5.09
CA PRO A 215 1.15 -0.75 5.31
C PRO A 215 2.27 -1.68 5.80
N GLY A 216 1.87 -2.74 6.49
CA GLY A 216 2.74 -3.84 6.92
C GLY A 216 2.86 -4.95 5.88
N VAL A 217 3.64 -5.98 6.19
CA VAL A 217 3.73 -7.21 5.40
C VAL A 217 3.65 -8.42 6.30
N ILE A 218 2.76 -9.34 5.95
CA ILE A 218 2.58 -10.61 6.63
C ILE A 218 2.94 -11.74 5.67
N LYS A 219 3.84 -12.62 6.09
CA LYS A 219 4.17 -13.86 5.40
C LYS A 219 3.24 -14.97 5.86
N HIS A 220 2.57 -15.60 4.91
CA HIS A 220 1.80 -16.82 5.11
C HIS A 220 2.53 -18.01 4.49
N GLY A 221 2.56 -19.13 5.21
CA GLY A 221 3.22 -20.35 4.78
C GLY A 221 4.71 -20.41 5.06
N ASP A 222 5.25 -21.61 4.86
CA ASP A 222 6.68 -21.90 4.95
C ASP A 222 7.44 -21.54 3.66
N GLU A 223 8.73 -21.87 3.61
CA GLU A 223 9.60 -21.56 2.46
C GLU A 223 9.28 -22.41 1.22
N ASN A 224 8.54 -23.51 1.38
CA ASN A 224 8.11 -24.35 0.28
C ASN A 224 6.79 -23.86 -0.33
N GLY A 225 6.07 -22.95 0.36
CA GLY A 225 4.76 -22.46 -0.04
C GLY A 225 3.61 -23.30 0.52
N GLY A 226 3.89 -24.19 1.47
CA GLY A 226 2.91 -24.97 2.22
C GLY A 226 2.55 -24.33 3.56
N HIS A 227 1.74 -25.04 4.35
CA HIS A 227 1.38 -24.67 5.73
C HIS A 227 0.89 -23.21 5.90
N LEU A 228 -0.08 -22.77 5.10
CA LEU A 228 -0.58 -21.38 5.08
C LEU A 228 -1.11 -20.87 6.44
N GLN A 229 -1.38 -21.75 7.40
CA GLN A 229 -1.68 -21.39 8.78
C GLN A 229 -0.51 -20.72 9.52
N TYR A 230 0.73 -20.93 9.09
CA TYR A 230 1.89 -20.24 9.65
C TYR A 230 1.87 -18.80 9.18
N ARG A 231 1.82 -17.88 10.16
CA ARG A 231 1.73 -16.45 9.94
C ARG A 231 2.88 -15.76 10.65
N ASN A 232 3.70 -15.04 9.90
CA ASN A 232 4.81 -14.26 10.43
C ASN A 232 4.68 -12.80 10.01
N VAL A 233 4.72 -11.88 10.96
CA VAL A 233 4.76 -10.45 10.69
C VAL A 233 6.18 -10.08 10.28
N ILE A 234 6.36 -9.71 9.00
CA ILE A 234 7.66 -9.32 8.45
C ILE A 234 7.93 -7.85 8.74
N VAL A 235 6.90 -7.02 8.59
CA VAL A 235 6.91 -5.60 8.95
C VAL A 235 5.52 -5.25 9.48
N LYS A 236 5.46 -4.58 10.64
CA LYS A 236 4.22 -4.07 11.21
C LYS A 236 3.67 -2.91 10.37
N ALA A 237 2.36 -2.76 10.32
CA ALA A 237 1.72 -1.59 9.74
C ALA A 237 1.96 -0.37 10.63
N ARG A 238 2.27 0.77 10.04
CA ARG A 238 2.44 2.04 10.73
C ARG A 238 1.11 2.74 10.84
N VAL A 239 0.62 2.88 12.06
CA VAL A 239 -0.70 3.44 12.33
C VAL A 239 -0.59 4.64 13.26
N LEU A 240 -1.61 5.48 13.24
CA LEU A 240 -1.82 6.49 14.25
C LEU A 240 -3.04 6.08 15.06
N CYS A 241 -2.89 6.01 16.39
CA CYS A 241 -4.01 5.79 17.28
C CYS A 241 -4.81 7.08 17.50
N SER A 242 -6.10 6.96 17.80
CA SER A 242 -6.93 8.09 18.21
C SER A 242 -6.38 8.70 19.52
N PRO A 243 -6.42 10.03 19.67
CA PRO A 243 -6.09 10.68 20.94
C PRO A 243 -7.07 10.24 22.06
N GLU A 244 -6.67 10.39 23.32
CA GLU A 244 -7.56 10.19 24.49
C GLU A 244 -8.70 11.20 24.56
#